data_AF-A0A249P6B1-F1
#
_entry.id   AF-A0A249P6B1-F1
#
_cell.length_a   1.000
_cell.length_b   1.000
_cell.length_c   1.000
_cell.angle_alpha   90.00
_cell.angle_beta   90.00
_cell.angle_gamma   90.00
#
_symmetry.space_group_name_H-M   'P 1'
#
loop_
_entity.id
_entity.type
_entity.pdbx_description
1 polymer ?
#
loop_
_entity_poly.entity_id
_entity_poly.type
_entity_poly.pdbx_seq_one_letter_code
_entity_poly.pdbx_strand_id
1 'polypeptide(L)'
;MEGRPHALIDEQIGCDVIEIYGGNPRELTSVVGPYAQRVEVSGETLFCYPEQVRLQLRGRTGLRLLQRPPNLEDVFLRLTGREMKD
;
A
#
# COMPACT_ATOMS: atom_id res chain seq x y z
N MET A 1 16.23 24.64 4.60
CA MET A 1 14.90 24.29 5.16
C MET A 1 14.35 23.14 4.32
N GLU A 2 14.77 21.91 4.59
CA GLU A 2 14.47 20.74 3.74
C GLU A 2 13.58 19.71 4.47
N GLY A 3 12.85 20.13 5.51
CA GLY A 3 12.15 19.25 6.45
C GLY A 3 10.63 19.11 6.26
N ARG A 4 10.03 19.67 5.21
CA ARG A 4 8.56 19.66 5.04
C ARG A 4 7.96 18.41 4.36
N PRO A 5 8.60 17.76 3.36
CA PRO A 5 7.92 16.69 2.64
C PRO A 5 7.78 15.41 3.46
N HIS A 6 8.83 15.01 4.21
CA HIS A 6 8.77 13.81 5.06
C HIS A 6 7.76 13.94 6.20
N ALA A 7 7.63 15.13 6.82
CA ALA A 7 6.64 15.36 7.87
C ALA A 7 5.20 15.28 7.33
N LEU A 8 4.94 15.81 6.13
CA LEU A 8 3.64 15.69 5.46
C LEU A 8 3.31 14.24 5.09
N ILE A 9 4.30 13.48 4.64
CA ILE A 9 4.15 12.05 4.35
C ILE A 9 3.72 11.29 5.61
N ASP A 10 4.40 11.53 6.72
CA ASP A 10 4.09 10.91 8.01
C ASP A 10 2.74 11.39 8.57
N GLU A 11 2.41 12.69 8.48
CA GLU A 11 1.11 13.22 8.92
C GLU A 11 -0.07 12.68 8.09
N GLN A 12 0.10 12.55 6.78
CA GLN A 12 -1.01 12.22 5.88
C GLN A 12 -1.20 10.72 5.67
N ILE A 13 -0.11 9.95 5.65
CA ILE A 13 -0.17 8.49 5.49
C ILE A 13 0.04 7.80 6.85
N GLY A 14 1.06 8.22 7.61
CA GLY A 14 1.34 7.75 8.97
C GLY A 14 1.61 6.25 9.12
N CYS A 15 1.74 5.54 8.01
CA CYS A 15 1.90 4.09 7.94
C CYS A 15 2.79 3.73 6.76
N ASP A 16 3.59 2.68 6.90
CA ASP A 16 4.35 2.14 5.78
C ASP A 16 3.44 1.55 4.69
N VAL A 17 3.90 1.64 3.45
CA VAL A 17 3.25 1.03 2.29
C VAL A 17 3.79 -0.39 2.14
N ILE A 18 2.88 -1.35 2.01
CA ILE A 18 3.23 -2.74 1.73
C ILE A 18 2.93 -3.04 0.28
N GLU A 19 3.97 -3.39 -0.46
CA GLU A 19 3.89 -3.86 -1.83
C GLU A 19 3.90 -5.39 -1.83
N ILE A 20 2.94 -5.99 -2.52
CA ILE A 20 2.76 -7.43 -2.63
C ILE A 20 2.94 -7.81 -4.08
N TYR A 21 3.98 -8.59 -4.33
CA TYR A 21 4.32 -9.11 -5.65
C TYR A 21 3.94 -10.59 -5.73
N GLY A 22 3.31 -10.96 -6.83
CA GLY A 22 2.89 -12.34 -7.12
C GLY A 22 1.51 -12.69 -6.57
N GLY A 23 1.02 -13.86 -6.98
CA GLY A 23 -0.36 -14.29 -6.71
C GLY A 23 -1.39 -13.57 -7.58
N ASN A 24 -2.68 -13.84 -7.33
CA ASN A 24 -3.75 -13.20 -8.08
C ASN A 24 -4.15 -11.87 -7.40
N PRO A 25 -3.99 -10.72 -8.06
CA PRO A 25 -4.29 -9.43 -7.46
C PRO A 25 -5.74 -9.28 -7.04
N ARG A 26 -6.69 -9.89 -7.76
CA ARG A 26 -8.13 -9.88 -7.39
C ARG A 26 -8.40 -10.65 -6.10
N GLU A 27 -7.78 -11.82 -5.94
CA GLU A 27 -7.93 -12.60 -4.71
C GLU A 27 -7.28 -11.90 -3.52
N LEU A 28 -6.12 -11.30 -3.75
CA LEU A 28 -5.41 -10.52 -2.74
C LEU A 28 -6.24 -9.32 -2.30
N THR A 29 -6.81 -8.55 -3.23
CA THR A 29 -7.70 -7.41 -2.92
C THR A 29 -8.90 -7.85 -2.09
N SER A 30 -9.54 -8.97 -2.41
CA SER A 30 -10.67 -9.47 -1.59
C SER A 30 -10.26 -9.86 -0.17
N VAL A 31 -9.06 -10.41 0.01
CA VAL A 31 -8.58 -10.83 1.34
C VAL A 31 -8.07 -9.67 2.17
N VAL A 32 -7.37 -8.72 1.55
CA VAL A 32 -6.78 -7.58 2.24
C VAL A 32 -7.75 -6.41 2.37
N GLY A 33 -8.73 -6.27 1.48
CA GLY A 33 -9.71 -5.19 1.44
C GLY A 33 -10.39 -4.85 2.78
N PRO A 34 -10.84 -5.82 3.60
CA PRO A 34 -11.43 -5.49 4.91
C PRO A 34 -10.43 -5.06 5.97
N TYR A 35 -9.13 -5.36 5.78
CA TYR A 35 -8.07 -5.01 6.72
C TYR A 35 -7.25 -3.80 6.25
N ALA A 36 -7.28 -3.51 4.96
CA ALA A 36 -6.57 -2.44 4.30
C ALA A 36 -7.45 -1.19 4.21
N GLN A 37 -6.92 -0.05 4.64
CA GLN A 37 -7.65 1.21 4.52
C GLN A 37 -7.82 1.61 3.05
N ARG A 38 -6.87 1.19 2.21
CA ARG A 38 -6.90 1.27 0.75
C ARG A 38 -6.08 0.14 0.15
N VAL A 39 -6.54 -0.38 -0.98
CA VAL A 39 -5.79 -1.36 -1.78
C VAL A 39 -5.72 -0.84 -3.19
N GLU A 40 -4.51 -0.75 -3.73
CA GLU A 40 -4.29 -0.41 -5.13
C GLU A 40 -3.60 -1.55 -5.85
N VAL A 41 -3.91 -1.71 -7.13
CA VAL A 41 -3.35 -2.73 -7.99
C VAL A 41 -2.70 -2.04 -9.17
N SER A 42 -1.38 -2.17 -9.31
CA SER A 42 -0.64 -1.71 -10.48
C SER A 42 -0.08 -2.93 -11.20
N GLY A 43 -0.68 -3.27 -12.35
CA GLY A 43 -0.35 -4.48 -13.09
C GLY A 43 -0.51 -5.75 -12.24
N GLU A 44 0.61 -6.36 -11.86
CA GLU A 44 0.69 -7.57 -11.03
C GLU A 44 1.06 -7.30 -9.57
N THR A 45 1.23 -6.03 -9.19
CA THR A 45 1.65 -5.61 -7.84
C THR A 45 0.48 -5.00 -7.09
N LEU A 46 0.27 -5.45 -5.86
CA LEU A 46 -0.68 -4.82 -4.93
C LEU A 46 0.03 -3.86 -3.98
N PHE A 47 -0.60 -2.73 -3.70
CA PHE A 47 -0.18 -1.76 -2.70
C PHE A 47 -1.25 -1.68 -1.62
N CYS A 48 -0.88 -1.89 -0.37
CA CYS A 48 -1.80 -1.90 0.76
C CYS A 48 -1.28 -1.05 1.91
N TYR A 49 -2.20 -0.38 2.60
CA TYR A 49 -1.92 0.45 3.78
C TYR A 49 -2.62 -0.15 5.00
N PRO A 50 -2.07 -1.23 5.61
CA PRO A 50 -1.74 -1.25 7.05
C PRO A 50 -0.86 -2.43 7.55
N GLU A 51 -0.51 -2.40 8.82
CA GLU A 51 0.18 -3.50 9.53
C GLU A 51 -0.59 -4.84 9.51
N GLN A 52 -1.93 -4.81 9.59
CA GLN A 52 -2.77 -6.01 9.66
C GLN A 52 -2.78 -6.84 8.37
N VAL A 53 -2.53 -6.24 7.21
CA VAL A 53 -2.50 -6.97 5.93
C VAL A 53 -1.36 -7.97 5.88
N ARG A 54 -0.21 -7.65 6.48
CA ARG A 54 0.93 -8.59 6.56
C ARG A 54 0.55 -9.87 7.29
N LEU A 55 -0.26 -9.75 8.35
CA LEU A 55 -0.74 -10.90 9.10
C LEU A 55 -1.68 -11.79 8.27
N GLN A 56 -2.53 -11.19 7.43
CA GLN A 56 -3.44 -11.95 6.55
C GLN A 56 -2.72 -12.65 5.41
N LEU A 57 -1.58 -12.10 4.99
CA LEU A 57 -0.76 -12.66 3.90
C LEU A 57 0.33 -13.60 4.41
N ARG A 58 0.64 -13.56 5.72
CA ARG A 58 1.54 -14.53 6.37
C ARG A 58 0.95 -15.93 6.24
N GLY A 59 1.63 -16.78 5.47
CA GLY A 59 1.21 -18.15 5.17
C GLY A 59 0.90 -18.39 3.69
N ARG A 60 0.78 -17.33 2.88
CA ARG A 60 0.73 -17.48 1.42
C ARG A 60 2.13 -17.67 0.87
N THR A 61 2.40 -18.84 0.33
CA THR A 61 3.64 -19.15 -0.38
C THR A 61 3.63 -18.55 -1.77
N GLY A 62 4.78 -18.04 -2.23
CA GLY A 62 4.92 -17.44 -3.56
C GLY A 62 4.57 -15.94 -3.63
N LEU A 63 4.30 -15.30 -2.49
CA LEU A 63 4.16 -13.85 -2.40
C LEU A 63 5.46 -13.21 -1.90
N ARG A 64 5.83 -12.08 -2.51
CA ARG A 64 6.93 -11.24 -2.03
C ARG A 64 6.35 -9.94 -1.49
N LEU A 65 6.56 -9.70 -0.20
CA LEU A 65 6.11 -8.51 0.52
C LEU A 65 7.30 -7.55 0.68
N LEU A 66 7.17 -6.33 0.16
CA LEU A 66 8.12 -5.25 0.37
C LEU A 66 7.45 -4.17 1.23
N GLN A 67 8.13 -3.71 2.27
CA GLN A 67 7.66 -2.60 3.09
C GLN A 67 8.55 -1.40 2.80
N ARG A 68 7.95 -0.29 2.39
CA ARG A 68 8.66 0.97 2.17
C ARG A 68 7.95 2.12 2.86
N PRO A 69 8.69 3.18 3.24
CA PRO A 69 8.05 4.41 3.65
C PRO A 69 7.21 4.97 2.49
N PRO A 70 6.07 5.61 2.81
CA PRO A 70 5.29 6.32 1.82
C PRO A 70 6.10 7.47 1.22
N ASN A 71 5.72 7.87 0.02
CA ASN A 71 6.32 8.99 -0.70
C ASN A 71 5.26 10.08 -0.97
N LEU A 72 5.68 11.18 -1.60
CA LEU A 72 4.77 12.28 -1.95
C LEU A 72 3.66 11.86 -2.92
N GLU A 73 3.89 10.85 -3.76
CA GLU A 73 2.88 10.34 -4.68
C GLU A 73 1.77 9.60 -3.93
N ASP A 74 2.11 8.80 -2.92
CA ASP A 74 1.14 8.16 -2.02
C ASP A 74 0.27 9.21 -1.29
N VAL A 75 0.89 10.31 -0.84
CA VAL A 75 0.18 11.46 -0.24
C VAL A 75 -0.74 12.12 -1.26
N PHE A 76 -0.25 12.35 -2.48
CA PHE A 76 -1.04 12.96 -3.56
C PHE A 76 -2.24 12.09 -3.92
N LEU A 77 -2.07 10.77 -4.02
CA LEU A 77 -3.14 9.81 -4.26
C LEU A 77 -4.17 9.82 -3.13
N ARG A 78 -3.71 9.86 -1.87
CA ARG A 78 -4.60 9.92 -0.71
C ARG A 78 -5.40 11.22 -0.65
N LEU A 79 -4.77 12.36 -0.93
CA LEU A 79 -5.42 13.67 -0.91
C LEU A 79 -6.36 13.88 -2.09
N THR A 80 -5.99 13.38 -3.28
CA THR A 80 -6.81 13.55 -4.49
C THR A 80 -7.87 12.47 -4.66
N GLY A 81 -7.77 11.36 -3.91
CA GLY A 81 -8.66 10.21 -4.02
C GLY A 81 -8.58 9.51 -5.38
N ARG A 82 -7.62 9.87 -6.23
CA ARG A 82 -7.43 9.24 -7.54
C ARG A 82 -6.76 7.88 -7.33
N GLU A 83 -7.30 6.86 -7.97
CA GLU A 83 -6.59 5.59 -8.17
C GLU A 83 -5.43 5.84 -9.13
N MET A 84 -4.27 5.21 -8.89
CA MET A 84 -3.22 5.10 -9.90
C MET A 84 -3.83 4.35 -11.09
N LYS A 85 -4.31 5.11 -12.07
CA LYS A 85 -4.84 4.57 -13.31
C LYS A 85 -3.76 4.73 -14.38
N ASP A 86 -2.97 3.68 -14.53
CA ASP A 86 -2.29 3.33 -15.78
C ASP A 86 -2.71 1.91 -16.17
#